data_AF-A0A0J8QK19-F1
#
_entry.id   AF-A0A0J8QK19-F1
#
_cell.length_a   1.000
_cell.length_b   1.000
_cell.length_c   1.000
_cell.angle_alpha   90.00
_cell.angle_beta   90.00
_cell.angle_gamma   90.00
#
_symmetry.space_group_name_H-M   'P 1'
#
loop_
_entity.id
_entity.type
_entity.pdbx_description
1 polymer ?
#
loop_
_entity_poly.entity_id
_entity_poly.type
_entity_poly.pdbx_seq_one_letter_code
_entity_poly.pdbx_strand_id
1 'polypeptide(L)'
;MSLNRRLWTWFLGPDLAQNSDENGDSDLKSITSGRSMFPSEKGIPKSKYFARFGLVPLVNSIKGMIARKYTVPQERAKPFRISLSLMDRWEVGGLIVPEIFLPVLRNVQEYYRVATPKAFDEVLRSASAFFDGVESSLIFSELLTLVLDMNQDVSDKVLGNLRLARFAISHFNIKEEEMLTIHIPLLLLGTLLTMKTLSSTKENSEISK
;
A
#
# COMPACT_ATOMS: atom_id res chain seq x y z
N MET A 1 -0.92 26.75 14.58
CA MET A 1 -1.05 25.28 14.37
C MET A 1 -1.04 25.02 12.87
N SER A 2 -0.01 24.36 12.33
CA SER A 2 0.08 24.08 10.88
C SER A 2 -1.02 23.11 10.42
N LEU A 3 -1.42 23.20 9.15
CA LEU A 3 -2.40 22.29 8.53
C LEU A 3 -1.96 20.82 8.69
N ASN A 4 -0.66 20.56 8.48
CA ASN A 4 -0.08 19.24 8.62
C ASN A 4 -0.31 18.67 10.03
N ARG A 5 -0.09 19.46 11.08
CA ARG A 5 -0.33 19.01 12.47
C ARG A 5 -1.81 18.69 12.72
N ARG A 6 -2.74 19.50 12.18
CA ARG A 6 -4.19 19.26 12.32
C ARG A 6 -4.63 17.97 11.61
N LEU A 7 -4.10 17.71 10.42
CA LEU A 7 -4.37 16.49 9.65
C LEU A 7 -3.91 15.24 10.43
N TRP A 8 -2.70 15.26 11.01
CA TRP A 8 -2.23 14.13 11.81
C TRP A 8 -2.99 13.95 13.11
N THR A 9 -3.39 15.02 13.80
CA THR A 9 -4.28 14.93 14.97
C THR A 9 -5.64 14.31 14.61
N TRP A 10 -6.16 14.58 13.41
CA TRP A 10 -7.37 13.94 12.93
C TRP A 10 -7.16 12.45 12.64
N PHE A 11 -6.05 12.06 11.99
CA PHE A 11 -5.77 10.65 11.67
C PHE A 11 -5.49 9.79 12.90
N LEU A 12 -4.74 10.33 13.87
CA LEU A 12 -4.23 9.55 15.01
C LEU A 12 -5.08 9.71 16.28
N GLY A 13 -6.07 10.61 16.25
CA GLY A 13 -6.89 10.95 17.40
C GLY A 13 -6.20 11.96 18.34
N PRO A 14 -6.93 12.46 19.35
CA PRO A 14 -6.36 13.37 20.35
C PRO A 14 -5.23 12.69 21.11
N ASP A 15 -4.14 13.43 21.36
CA ASP A 15 -3.03 12.98 22.20
C ASP A 15 -3.53 12.78 23.64
N LEU A 16 -4.06 11.60 23.96
CA LEU A 16 -4.31 11.18 25.34
C LEU A 16 -3.01 10.61 25.90
N ALA A 17 -1.97 11.43 26.02
CA ALA A 17 -0.73 11.04 26.67
C ALA A 17 -0.48 11.92 27.89
N GLN A 18 -0.40 11.23 29.04
CA GLN A 18 0.35 11.61 30.24
C GLN A 18 -0.18 12.78 31.09
N ASN A 19 -1.13 12.47 31.98
CA ASN A 19 -1.19 13.06 33.33
C ASN A 19 -1.15 11.93 34.39
N SER A 20 -0.22 11.00 34.19
CA SER A 20 0.25 10.04 35.20
C SER A 20 1.76 10.04 34.97
N ASP A 21 2.59 10.77 35.72
CA ASP A 21 2.60 10.93 37.17
C ASP A 21 3.26 12.27 37.56
N GLU A 22 2.75 12.92 38.62
CA GLU A 22 3.51 13.40 39.81
C GLU A 22 2.71 14.45 40.61
N ASN A 23 2.28 14.03 41.82
CA ASN A 23 1.97 14.79 43.04
C ASN A 23 1.08 16.05 43.02
N GLY A 24 0.02 16.01 43.82
CA GLY A 24 -0.53 17.21 44.46
C GLY A 24 -2.03 17.15 44.70
N ASP A 25 -2.42 16.82 45.92
CA ASP A 25 -3.72 17.11 46.51
C ASP A 25 -4.20 18.53 46.16
N SER A 26 -5.37 18.67 45.54
CA SER A 26 -6.33 19.78 45.75
C SER A 26 -7.45 19.81 44.69
N ASP A 27 -8.67 19.73 45.21
CA ASP A 27 -9.86 20.48 44.82
C ASP A 27 -10.40 20.43 43.37
N LEU A 28 -11.54 19.72 43.27
CA LEU A 28 -12.82 20.27 42.85
C LEU A 28 -12.77 21.45 41.83
N LYS A 29 -13.13 21.15 40.58
CA LYS A 29 -14.26 21.80 39.88
C LYS A 29 -14.57 21.13 38.54
N SER A 30 -15.66 20.37 38.58
CA SER A 30 -16.58 20.15 37.46
C SER A 30 -16.90 21.47 36.73
N ILE A 31 -17.08 21.43 35.40
CA ILE A 31 -18.32 21.86 34.70
C ILE A 31 -18.11 21.69 33.18
N THR A 32 -18.82 20.70 32.61
CA THR A 32 -19.57 20.68 31.33
C THR A 32 -19.67 19.25 30.78
N SER A 33 -20.37 18.38 31.52
CA SER A 33 -20.78 17.06 31.02
C SER A 33 -21.93 17.19 30.03
N GLY A 34 -21.59 17.44 28.76
CA GLY A 34 -22.41 17.06 27.62
C GLY A 34 -22.25 15.56 27.38
N ARG A 35 -23.20 14.77 27.89
CA ARG A 35 -23.56 13.38 27.53
C ARG A 35 -22.67 12.71 26.47
N SER A 36 -21.70 11.88 26.87
CA SER A 36 -21.26 10.74 26.06
C SER A 36 -21.39 9.46 26.89
N MET A 37 -22.22 8.56 26.38
CA MET A 37 -22.56 7.28 26.97
C MET A 37 -21.60 6.22 26.43
N PHE A 38 -20.35 6.26 26.86
CA PHE A 38 -19.39 5.18 26.61
C PHE A 38 -18.57 4.93 27.88
N PRO A 39 -18.56 3.69 28.41
CA PRO A 39 -17.79 3.37 29.59
C PRO A 39 -16.30 3.46 29.25
N SER A 40 -15.57 4.04 30.20
CA SER A 40 -14.11 4.11 30.30
C SER A 40 -13.38 2.97 29.55
N GLU A 41 -12.87 3.27 28.35
CA GLU A 41 -11.88 2.43 27.69
C GLU A 41 -10.54 3.18 27.73
N LYS A 42 -9.56 2.56 28.41
CA LYS A 42 -8.14 2.90 28.32
C LYS A 42 -7.81 3.32 26.88
N GLY A 43 -7.27 4.53 26.72
CA GLY A 43 -7.13 5.22 25.44
C GLY A 43 -6.70 4.29 24.32
N ILE A 44 -7.52 4.23 23.26
CA ILE A 44 -7.26 3.43 22.07
C ILE A 44 -5.88 3.84 21.52
N PRO A 45 -4.92 2.92 21.36
CA PRO A 45 -3.63 3.24 20.74
C PRO A 45 -3.87 3.93 19.40
N LYS A 46 -3.10 5.00 19.09
CA LYS A 46 -3.28 5.85 17.90
C LYS A 46 -3.43 5.07 16.59
N SER A 47 -2.70 3.96 16.44
CA SER A 47 -2.80 3.05 15.31
C SER A 47 -4.18 2.36 15.20
N LYS A 48 -4.79 1.97 16.32
CA LYS A 48 -6.14 1.40 16.36
C LYS A 48 -7.22 2.45 16.07
N TYR A 49 -7.00 3.71 16.45
CA TYR A 49 -7.90 4.80 16.08
C TYR A 49 -7.88 5.03 14.57
N PHE A 50 -6.70 5.16 13.97
CA PHE A 50 -6.54 5.33 12.54
C PHE A 50 -7.13 4.14 11.76
N ALA A 51 -6.82 2.91 12.17
CA ALA A 51 -7.36 1.70 11.55
C ALA A 51 -8.89 1.67 11.54
N ARG A 52 -9.53 2.13 12.62
CA ARG A 52 -10.99 2.09 12.78
C ARG A 52 -11.73 3.20 12.02
N PHE A 53 -11.17 4.40 11.96
CA PHE A 53 -11.89 5.58 11.48
C PHE A 53 -11.29 6.25 10.24
N GLY A 54 -9.97 6.18 10.05
CA GLY A 54 -9.27 6.92 9.00
C GLY A 54 -8.83 6.06 7.81
N LEU A 55 -8.55 4.77 8.03
CA LEU A 55 -7.94 3.89 7.03
C LEU A 55 -8.83 3.71 5.79
N VAL A 56 -10.07 3.24 5.99
CA VAL A 56 -10.98 2.92 4.87
C VAL A 56 -11.27 4.15 3.99
N PRO A 57 -11.66 5.33 4.53
CA PRO A 57 -11.89 6.51 3.70
C PRO A 57 -10.64 6.97 2.94
N LEU A 58 -9.47 6.92 3.58
CA LEU A 58 -8.21 7.35 2.97
C LEU A 58 -7.77 6.41 1.85
N VAL A 59 -7.76 5.10 2.11
CA VAL A 59 -7.43 4.08 1.12
C VAL A 59 -8.37 4.16 -0.08
N ASN A 60 -9.69 4.29 0.15
CA ASN A 60 -10.65 4.42 -0.94
C ASN A 60 -10.45 5.71 -1.74
N SER A 61 -10.08 6.81 -1.10
CA SER A 61 -9.77 8.07 -1.78
C SER A 61 -8.53 7.94 -2.66
N ILE A 62 -7.45 7.34 -2.14
CA ILE A 62 -6.21 7.11 -2.90
C ILE A 62 -6.47 6.13 -4.05
N LYS A 63 -7.13 5.00 -3.80
CA LYS A 63 -7.55 4.04 -4.84
C LYS A 63 -8.41 4.73 -5.90
N GLY A 64 -9.33 5.61 -5.49
CA GLY A 64 -10.15 6.41 -6.39
C GLY A 64 -9.33 7.38 -7.24
N MET A 65 -8.31 8.04 -6.67
CA MET A 65 -7.39 8.89 -7.42
C MET A 65 -6.54 8.10 -8.42
N ILE A 66 -6.04 6.93 -8.03
CA ILE A 66 -5.27 6.03 -8.89
C ILE A 66 -6.14 5.47 -10.02
N ALA A 67 -7.41 5.17 -9.76
CA ALA A 67 -8.33 4.66 -10.78
C ALA A 67 -8.67 5.70 -11.85
N ARG A 68 -8.55 6.99 -11.54
CA ARG A 68 -8.74 8.08 -12.51
C ARG A 68 -7.53 8.10 -13.46
N LYS A 69 -7.75 7.66 -14.69
CA LYS A 69 -6.73 7.56 -15.75
C LYS A 69 -6.40 8.93 -16.34
N TYR A 70 -5.82 9.82 -15.54
CA TYR A 70 -5.41 11.14 -15.99
C TYR A 70 -4.42 11.04 -17.16
N THR A 71 -4.61 11.91 -18.16
CA THR A 71 -3.71 12.05 -19.32
C THR A 71 -2.53 12.96 -19.01
N VAL A 72 -2.72 13.91 -18.09
CA VAL A 72 -1.68 14.84 -17.65
C VAL A 72 -0.72 14.13 -16.69
N PRO A 73 0.60 14.10 -16.96
CA PRO A 73 1.59 13.42 -16.12
C PRO A 73 1.55 13.85 -14.66
N GLN A 74 1.45 15.16 -14.41
CA GLN A 74 1.44 15.72 -13.05
C GLN A 74 0.27 15.24 -12.20
N GLU A 75 -0.95 15.23 -12.76
CA GLU A 75 -2.14 14.73 -12.07
C GLU A 75 -2.08 13.21 -11.89
N ARG A 76 -1.48 12.50 -12.84
CA ARG A 76 -1.28 11.05 -12.72
C ARG A 76 -0.25 10.66 -11.67
N ALA A 77 0.81 11.46 -11.50
CA ALA A 77 1.84 11.26 -10.49
C ALA A 77 1.41 11.69 -9.07
N LYS A 78 0.41 12.56 -8.97
CA LYS A 78 -0.11 13.11 -7.71
C LYS A 78 -0.45 12.05 -6.64
N PRO A 79 -1.23 10.97 -6.92
CA PRO A 79 -1.49 9.94 -5.91
C PRO A 79 -0.21 9.31 -5.38
N PHE A 80 0.83 9.13 -6.20
CA PHE A 80 2.09 8.52 -5.75
C PHE A 80 2.85 9.43 -4.79
N ARG A 81 2.87 10.74 -5.07
CA ARG A 81 3.46 11.75 -4.18
C ARG A 81 2.72 11.86 -2.86
N ILE A 82 1.39 11.78 -2.89
CA ILE A 82 0.57 11.75 -1.67
C ILE A 82 0.88 10.50 -0.86
N SER A 83 0.89 9.32 -1.48
CA SER A 83 1.24 8.07 -0.83
C SER A 83 2.62 8.12 -0.20
N LEU A 84 3.63 8.64 -0.91
CA LEU A 84 4.97 8.85 -0.38
C LEU A 84 4.95 9.77 0.87
N SER A 85 4.24 10.90 0.84
CA SER A 85 4.14 11.79 2.01
C SER A 85 3.42 11.18 3.22
N LEU A 86 2.57 10.18 3.00
CA LEU A 86 1.89 9.47 4.08
C LEU A 86 2.79 8.43 4.76
N MET A 87 3.88 8.03 4.09
CA MET A 87 4.86 7.08 4.62
C MET A 87 5.80 7.70 5.65
N ASP A 88 5.88 9.04 5.72
CA ASP A 88 6.61 9.77 6.77
C ASP A 88 6.14 9.41 8.20
N ARG A 89 4.94 8.84 8.32
CA ARG A 89 4.38 8.30 9.58
C ARG A 89 4.14 6.81 9.43
N TRP A 90 5.02 6.00 10.01
CA TRP A 90 4.94 4.54 9.97
C TRP A 90 3.59 4.01 10.50
N GLU A 91 2.95 4.69 11.45
CA GLU A 91 1.63 4.30 12.00
C GLU A 91 0.49 4.36 10.96
N VAL A 92 0.68 5.16 9.91
CA VAL A 92 -0.29 5.39 8.85
C VAL A 92 0.17 4.70 7.58
N GLY A 93 1.43 4.91 7.17
CA GLY A 93 2.05 4.27 6.01
C GLY A 93 1.97 2.75 6.05
N GLY A 94 2.27 2.12 7.19
CA GLY A 94 2.27 0.66 7.31
C GLY A 94 0.91 -0.01 7.03
N LEU A 95 -0.20 0.68 7.28
CA LEU A 95 -1.54 0.16 6.99
C LEU A 95 -2.03 0.51 5.58
N ILE A 96 -1.54 1.61 5.01
CA ILE A 96 -1.99 2.08 3.69
C ILE A 96 -1.24 1.36 2.58
N VAL A 97 0.09 1.23 2.70
CA VAL A 97 0.96 0.77 1.61
C VAL A 97 0.53 -0.60 1.05
N PRO A 98 0.27 -1.64 1.88
CA PRO A 98 -0.19 -2.94 1.36
C PRO A 98 -1.44 -2.82 0.48
N GLU A 99 -2.39 -1.96 0.87
CA GLU A 99 -3.65 -1.77 0.16
C GLU A 99 -3.52 -1.04 -1.18
N ILE A 100 -2.52 -0.18 -1.33
CA ILE A 100 -2.37 0.69 -2.51
C ILE A 100 -1.23 0.25 -3.43
N PHE A 101 -0.30 -0.57 -2.96
CA PHE A 101 0.92 -0.93 -3.68
C PHE A 101 0.63 -1.54 -5.06
N LEU A 102 -0.19 -2.59 -5.10
CA LEU A 102 -0.57 -3.23 -6.36
C LEU A 102 -1.38 -2.31 -7.29
N PRO A 103 -2.40 -1.56 -6.81
CA PRO A 103 -3.06 -0.52 -7.62
C PRO A 103 -2.09 0.49 -8.25
N VAL A 104 -1.07 0.95 -7.51
CA VAL A 104 -0.04 1.85 -8.03
C VAL A 104 0.72 1.20 -9.17
N LEU A 105 1.26 0.00 -8.97
CA LEU A 105 2.03 -0.71 -10.01
C LEU A 105 1.19 -0.94 -11.27
N ARG A 106 -0.08 -1.35 -11.13
CA ARG A 106 -1.00 -1.52 -12.27
C ARG A 106 -1.23 -0.21 -13.01
N ASN A 107 -1.45 0.89 -12.30
CA ASN A 107 -1.67 2.20 -12.93
C ASN A 107 -0.46 2.66 -13.76
N VAL A 108 0.74 2.48 -13.23
CA VAL A 108 2.00 2.86 -13.92
C VAL A 108 2.23 1.96 -15.14
N GLN A 109 1.99 0.64 -15.00
CA GLN A 109 2.09 -0.29 -16.13
C GLN A 109 1.07 0.04 -17.23
N GLU A 110 -0.16 0.41 -16.87
CA GLU A 110 -1.16 0.87 -17.84
C GLU A 110 -0.72 2.18 -18.51
N TYR A 111 -0.11 3.10 -17.76
CA TYR A 111 0.37 4.36 -18.30
C TYR A 111 1.49 4.16 -19.32
N TYR A 112 2.41 3.25 -19.03
CA TYR A 112 3.50 2.87 -19.92
C TYR A 112 3.02 2.50 -21.33
N ARG A 113 1.82 1.91 -21.46
CA ARG A 113 1.26 1.49 -22.76
C ARG A 113 0.67 2.63 -23.59
N VAL A 114 0.30 3.75 -22.96
CA VAL A 114 -0.45 4.84 -23.60
C VAL A 114 0.32 6.17 -23.65
N ALA A 115 1.31 6.33 -22.78
CA ALA A 115 2.05 7.58 -22.64
C ALA A 115 3.21 7.70 -23.64
N THR A 116 3.59 8.94 -23.93
CA THR A 116 4.89 9.20 -24.59
C THR A 116 6.03 8.92 -23.60
N PRO A 117 7.24 8.57 -24.07
CA PRO A 117 8.37 8.25 -23.18
C PRO A 117 8.67 9.34 -22.15
N LYS A 118 8.68 10.62 -22.57
CA LYS A 118 8.92 11.76 -21.66
C LYS A 118 7.85 11.88 -20.57
N ALA A 119 6.58 11.70 -20.95
CA ALA A 119 5.45 11.76 -20.03
C ALA A 119 5.47 10.59 -19.04
N PHE A 120 5.87 9.40 -19.52
CA PHE A 120 6.05 8.22 -18.70
C PHE A 120 7.16 8.41 -17.67
N ASP A 121 8.33 8.92 -18.06
CA ASP A 121 9.49 9.11 -17.17
C ASP A 121 9.18 10.00 -15.97
N GLU A 122 8.36 11.05 -16.15
CA GLU A 122 7.95 11.93 -15.04
C GLU A 122 7.10 11.18 -14.00
N VAL A 123 6.16 10.37 -14.47
CA VAL A 123 5.27 9.57 -13.63
C VAL A 123 6.05 8.43 -12.98
N LEU A 124 6.90 7.75 -13.75
CA LEU A 124 7.77 6.69 -13.28
C LEU A 124 8.67 7.21 -12.16
N ARG A 125 9.30 8.38 -12.30
CA ARG A 125 10.13 8.97 -11.24
C ARG A 125 9.37 9.13 -9.91
N SER A 126 8.12 9.56 -9.97
CA SER A 126 7.30 9.72 -8.76
C SER A 126 6.88 8.36 -8.17
N ALA A 127 6.61 7.38 -9.02
CA ALA A 127 6.31 6.02 -8.59
C ALA A 127 7.54 5.30 -8.03
N SER A 128 8.72 5.51 -8.61
CA SER A 128 9.99 4.98 -8.14
C SER A 128 10.32 5.54 -6.76
N ALA A 129 10.17 6.85 -6.55
CA ALA A 129 10.36 7.44 -5.23
C ALA A 129 9.42 6.85 -4.16
N PHE A 130 8.16 6.55 -4.53
CA PHE A 130 7.25 5.81 -3.66
C PHE A 130 7.74 4.38 -3.40
N PHE A 131 8.12 3.64 -4.45
CA PHE A 131 8.61 2.26 -4.36
C PHE A 131 9.88 2.14 -3.50
N ASP A 132 10.84 3.04 -3.67
CA ASP A 132 12.09 3.10 -2.90
C ASP A 132 11.84 3.38 -1.40
N GLY A 133 10.67 3.93 -1.04
CA GLY A 133 10.27 4.09 0.35
C GLY A 133 9.61 2.85 0.96
N VAL A 134 9.21 1.86 0.17
CA VAL A 134 8.50 0.67 0.64
C VAL A 134 9.49 -0.40 1.07
N GLU A 135 9.21 -1.08 2.17
CA GLU A 135 10.03 -2.20 2.65
C GLU A 135 10.09 -3.35 1.63
N SER A 136 11.30 -3.88 1.43
CA SER A 136 11.61 -4.98 0.50
C SER A 136 10.78 -6.23 0.78
N SER A 137 10.57 -6.56 2.05
CA SER A 137 9.70 -7.66 2.48
C SER A 137 8.25 -7.49 2.00
N LEU A 138 7.70 -6.27 2.06
CA LEU A 138 6.35 -5.97 1.61
C LEU A 138 6.24 -6.03 0.09
N ILE A 139 7.18 -5.42 -0.63
CA ILE A 139 7.24 -5.48 -2.11
C ILE A 139 7.16 -6.92 -2.58
N PHE A 140 8.03 -7.77 -2.04
CA PHE A 140 8.15 -9.15 -2.53
C PHE A 140 7.07 -10.08 -2.01
N SER A 141 6.47 -9.83 -0.84
CA SER A 141 5.28 -10.58 -0.39
C SER A 141 4.07 -10.31 -1.28
N GLU A 142 3.86 -9.06 -1.70
CA GLU A 142 2.81 -8.69 -2.66
C GLU A 142 3.07 -9.30 -4.05
N LEU A 143 4.32 -9.22 -4.55
CA LEU A 143 4.68 -9.84 -5.83
C LEU A 143 4.56 -11.37 -5.81
N LEU A 144 4.95 -12.02 -4.71
CA LEU A 144 4.83 -13.47 -4.57
C LEU A 144 3.36 -13.88 -4.50
N THR A 145 2.54 -13.14 -3.75
CA THR A 145 1.08 -13.35 -3.70
C THR A 145 0.46 -13.24 -5.09
N LEU A 146 0.86 -12.24 -5.88
CA LEU A 146 0.41 -12.10 -7.27
C LEU A 146 0.76 -13.29 -8.17
N VAL A 147 1.94 -13.89 -7.98
CA VAL A 147 2.44 -14.99 -8.81
C VAL A 147 1.85 -16.33 -8.37
N LEU A 148 1.63 -16.52 -7.07
CA LEU A 148 1.11 -17.77 -6.50
C LEU A 148 -0.42 -17.82 -6.43
N ASP A 149 -1.12 -16.70 -6.67
CA ASP A 149 -2.58 -16.67 -6.74
C ASP A 149 -3.08 -17.40 -7.99
N MET A 150 -3.21 -18.72 -7.86
CA MET A 150 -3.67 -19.66 -8.88
C MET A 150 -5.15 -20.00 -8.75
N ASN A 151 -5.87 -19.33 -7.85
CA ASN A 151 -7.27 -19.63 -7.54
C ASN A 151 -8.26 -19.16 -8.62
N GLN A 152 -7.77 -18.62 -9.74
CA GLN A 152 -8.62 -18.11 -10.82
C GLN A 152 -8.35 -18.87 -12.12
N ASP A 153 -9.31 -19.69 -12.55
CA ASP A 153 -9.35 -20.51 -13.78
C ASP A 153 -9.16 -19.75 -15.11
N VAL A 154 -8.82 -18.46 -15.07
CA VAL A 154 -8.67 -17.61 -16.25
C VAL A 154 -7.18 -17.40 -16.51
N SER A 155 -6.62 -18.20 -17.43
CA SER A 155 -5.23 -18.12 -17.91
C SER A 155 -4.76 -16.67 -18.17
N ASP A 156 -5.65 -15.81 -18.69
CA ASP A 156 -5.36 -14.41 -18.98
C ASP A 156 -5.05 -13.56 -17.74
N LYS A 157 -5.68 -13.83 -16.60
CA LYS A 157 -5.42 -13.08 -15.36
C LYS A 157 -4.06 -13.44 -14.76
N VAL A 158 -3.73 -14.73 -14.75
CA VAL A 158 -2.41 -15.22 -14.32
C VAL A 158 -1.31 -14.62 -15.20
N LEU A 159 -1.51 -14.61 -16.51
CA LEU A 159 -0.60 -13.96 -17.46
C LEU A 159 -0.48 -12.45 -17.20
N GLY A 160 -1.58 -11.78 -16.86
CA GLY A 160 -1.60 -10.38 -16.46
C GLY A 160 -0.77 -10.11 -15.20
N ASN A 161 -0.89 -10.95 -14.19
CA ASN A 161 -0.12 -10.86 -12.94
C ASN A 161 1.38 -11.11 -13.18
N LEU A 162 1.74 -12.12 -13.98
CA LEU A 162 3.14 -12.36 -14.36
C LEU A 162 3.74 -11.19 -15.14
N ARG A 163 2.96 -10.57 -16.05
CA ARG A 163 3.39 -9.36 -16.77
C ARG A 163 3.59 -8.18 -15.83
N LEU A 164 2.76 -8.04 -14.80
CA LEU A 164 2.89 -7.00 -13.78
C LEU A 164 4.14 -7.22 -12.92
N ALA A 165 4.38 -8.45 -12.45
CA ALA A 165 5.59 -8.79 -11.70
C ALA A 165 6.86 -8.54 -12.53
N ARG A 166 6.87 -8.95 -13.81
CA ARG A 166 7.98 -8.65 -14.73
C ARG A 166 8.17 -7.15 -14.91
N PHE A 167 7.08 -6.39 -15.06
CA PHE A 167 7.14 -4.93 -15.20
C PHE A 167 7.79 -4.28 -13.98
N ALA A 168 7.38 -4.69 -12.77
CA ALA A 168 7.94 -4.21 -11.52
C ALA A 168 9.46 -4.46 -11.45
N ILE A 169 9.89 -5.69 -11.74
CA ILE A 169 11.31 -6.07 -11.73
C ILE A 169 12.14 -5.31 -12.77
N SER A 170 11.54 -4.94 -13.90
CA SER A 170 12.27 -4.30 -15.00
C SER A 170 12.42 -2.79 -14.86
N HIS A 171 11.48 -2.11 -14.17
CA HIS A 171 11.41 -0.64 -14.15
C HIS A 171 11.71 -0.01 -12.80
N PHE A 172 11.64 -0.78 -11.71
CA PHE A 172 11.91 -0.30 -10.36
C PHE A 172 13.28 -0.75 -9.88
N ASN A 173 13.81 -0.05 -8.88
CA ASN A 173 15.12 -0.32 -8.34
C ASN A 173 15.10 -1.56 -7.44
N ILE A 174 15.83 -2.62 -7.81
CA ILE A 174 15.91 -3.88 -7.07
C ILE A 174 17.38 -4.25 -6.83
N LYS A 175 18.18 -3.28 -6.37
CA LYS A 175 19.63 -3.44 -6.20
C LYS A 175 20.06 -3.70 -4.77
N GLU A 176 19.12 -3.75 -3.84
CA GLU A 176 19.42 -4.03 -2.45
C GLU A 176 19.88 -5.48 -2.26
N GLU A 177 20.83 -5.67 -1.35
CA GLU A 177 21.44 -6.97 -1.09
C GLU A 177 20.40 -8.03 -0.69
N GLU A 178 19.47 -7.69 0.21
CA GLU A 178 18.39 -8.61 0.62
C GLU A 178 17.45 -8.97 -0.54
N MET A 179 17.16 -8.00 -1.42
CA MET A 179 16.32 -8.25 -2.60
C MET A 179 16.99 -9.24 -3.56
N LEU A 180 18.30 -9.10 -3.78
CA LEU A 180 19.08 -9.95 -4.69
C LEU A 180 19.34 -11.34 -4.12
N THR A 181 19.61 -11.44 -2.82
CA THR A 181 20.04 -12.70 -2.17
C THR A 181 18.87 -13.57 -1.71
N ILE A 182 17.77 -12.96 -1.28
CA ILE A 182 16.64 -13.67 -0.68
C ILE A 182 15.40 -13.59 -1.57
N HIS A 183 14.96 -12.37 -1.88
CA HIS A 183 13.61 -12.18 -2.42
C HIS A 183 13.48 -12.52 -3.91
N ILE A 184 14.44 -12.15 -4.76
CA ILE A 184 14.45 -12.49 -6.19
C ILE A 184 14.49 -14.01 -6.40
N PRO A 185 15.38 -14.78 -5.75
CA PRO A 185 15.38 -16.24 -5.87
C PRO A 185 14.04 -16.86 -5.47
N LEU A 186 13.40 -16.36 -4.40
CA LEU A 186 12.10 -16.85 -3.96
C LEU A 186 10.99 -16.55 -4.97
N LEU A 187 10.98 -15.34 -5.54
CA LEU A 187 10.02 -14.96 -6.58
C LEU A 187 10.23 -15.79 -7.86
N LEU A 188 11.47 -16.07 -8.23
CA LEU A 188 11.79 -16.96 -9.36
C LEU A 188 11.29 -18.38 -9.10
N LEU A 189 11.53 -18.93 -7.91
CA LEU A 189 11.00 -20.24 -7.53
C LEU A 189 9.47 -20.26 -7.60
N GLY A 190 8.80 -19.23 -7.07
CA GLY A 190 7.35 -19.08 -7.12
C GLY A 190 6.81 -19.06 -8.55
N THR A 191 7.45 -18.31 -9.45
CA THR A 191 7.06 -18.27 -10.87
C THR A 191 7.24 -19.62 -11.57
N LEU A 192 8.35 -20.33 -11.31
CA LEU A 192 8.59 -21.67 -11.87
C LEU A 192 7.54 -22.69 -11.39
N LEU A 193 7.18 -22.65 -10.10
CA LEU A 193 6.13 -23.50 -9.54
C LEU A 193 4.79 -23.22 -10.21
N THR A 194 4.42 -21.94 -10.36
CA THR A 194 3.23 -21.50 -11.08
C THR A 194 3.23 -21.97 -12.54
N MET A 195 4.36 -21.88 -13.24
CA MET A 195 4.46 -22.37 -14.62
C MET A 195 4.28 -23.89 -14.72
N LYS A 196 4.83 -24.64 -13.75
CA LYS A 196 4.67 -26.10 -13.69
C LYS A 196 3.21 -26.50 -13.47
N THR A 197 2.50 -25.85 -12.55
CA THR A 197 1.09 -26.15 -12.26
C THR A 197 0.18 -25.81 -13.44
N LEU A 198 0.46 -24.72 -14.16
CA LEU A 198 -0.23 -24.37 -15.40
C LEU A 198 0.00 -25.42 -16.49
N SER A 199 1.23 -25.91 -16.64
CA SER A 199 1.56 -26.95 -17.62
C SER A 199 0.83 -28.26 -17.34
N SER A 200 0.81 -28.72 -16.08
CA SER A 200 0.12 -29.97 -15.71
C SER A 200 -1.39 -29.89 -15.86
N THR A 201 -1.99 -28.71 -15.63
CA THR A 201 -3.44 -28.51 -15.80
C THR A 201 -3.84 -28.63 -17.27
N LYS A 202 -2.98 -28.14 -18.19
CA LYS A 202 -3.23 -28.22 -19.63
C LYS A 202 -3.17 -29.66 -20.15
N GLU A 203 -2.19 -30.45 -19.74
CA GLU A 203 -2.07 -31.86 -20.13
C GLU A 203 -3.29 -32.69 -19.70
N ASN A 204 -3.78 -32.50 -18.47
CA ASN A 204 -4.98 -33.23 -17.99
C ASN A 204 -6.26 -32.85 -18.75
N SER A 205 -6.35 -31.63 -19.30
CA SER A 205 -7.51 -31.18 -20.09
C SER A 205 -7.51 -31.72 -21.53
N GLU A 206 -6.34 -32.06 -22.08
CA GLU A 206 -6.18 -32.62 -23.43
C GLU A 206 -6.39 -34.14 -23.45
N ILE A 207 -6.13 -34.84 -22.33
CA ILE A 207 -6.33 -36.30 -22.20
C ILE A 207 -7.82 -36.67 -21.98
N SER A 208 -8.67 -35.71 -21.58
CA SER A 208 -10.10 -35.93 -21.31
C SER A 208 -11.03 -35.61 -22.49
N LYS A 209 -10.49 -35.34 -23.69
CA LYS A 209 -11.26 -35.15 -24.94
C LYS A 209 -11.01 -36.30 -25.90
#